data_AF-A0A1J3I5G7-F1
#
_entry.id   AF-A0A1J3I5G7-F1
#
_cell.length_a   1.000
_cell.length_b   1.000
_cell.length_c   1.000
_cell.angle_alpha   90.00
_cell.angle_beta   90.00
_cell.angle_gamma   90.00
#
_symmetry.space_group_name_H-M   'P 1'
#
loop_
_entity.id
_entity.type
_entity.pdbx_description
1 polymer ?
#
loop_
_entity_poly.entity_id
_entity_poly.type
_entity_poly.pdbx_seq_one_letter_code
_entity_poly.pdbx_strand_id
1 'polypeptide(L)'
;PNLVHSTLSRPLITIGNGSLIPAIASGNSTISSLSRLLHLKNVFLCPKILKNLIYVRQFITNNSCSVEFDPLGFLVKDLHTKAPLIRCYSTGPIYRPGHKY
;
A
#
# COMPACT_ATOMS: atom_id res chain seq x y z
N PRO A 1 -13.23 -4.29 14.84
CA PRO A 1 -12.87 -4.54 13.42
C PRO A 1 -13.82 -5.60 12.83
N ASN A 2 -14.77 -5.17 12.00
CA ASN A 2 -15.77 -6.07 11.39
C ASN A 2 -15.31 -6.42 9.97
N LEU A 3 -14.42 -7.41 9.86
CA LEU A 3 -14.10 -8.04 8.58
C LEU A 3 -15.18 -9.09 8.30
N VAL A 4 -15.97 -8.88 7.25
CA VAL A 4 -17.05 -9.80 6.90
C VAL A 4 -16.45 -10.90 6.03
N HIS A 5 -16.60 -12.16 6.44
CA HIS A 5 -16.15 -13.31 5.66
C HIS A 5 -17.25 -13.70 4.65
N SER A 6 -17.22 -13.14 3.44
CA SER A 6 -18.15 -13.50 2.39
C SER A 6 -17.74 -14.84 1.74
N THR A 7 -18.61 -15.85 1.83
CA THR A 7 -18.38 -17.20 1.30
C THR A 7 -18.80 -17.37 -0.17
N LEU A 8 -19.29 -16.32 -0.83
CA LEU A 8 -19.51 -16.30 -2.28
C LEU A 8 -18.54 -15.29 -2.96
N SER A 9 -17.81 -15.78 -3.96
CA SER A 9 -16.85 -15.07 -4.84
C SER A 9 -15.89 -14.11 -4.14
N ARG A 10 -14.67 -14.60 -3.86
CA ARG A 10 -13.56 -13.76 -3.36
C ARG A 10 -13.22 -12.66 -4.39
N PRO A 11 -13.31 -11.36 -4.03
CA PRO A 11 -12.99 -10.30 -4.96
C PRO A 11 -11.54 -10.39 -5.41
N LEU A 12 -11.31 -10.29 -6.72
CA LEU A 12 -9.98 -10.29 -7.32
C LEU A 12 -9.48 -8.85 -7.43
N ILE A 13 -8.25 -8.63 -7.01
CA ILE A 13 -7.58 -7.33 -7.08
C ILE A 13 -6.49 -7.40 -8.14
N THR A 14 -6.54 -6.49 -9.10
CA THR A 14 -5.44 -6.27 -10.04
C THR A 14 -4.36 -5.45 -9.37
N ILE A 15 -3.14 -5.98 -9.31
CA ILE A 15 -1.96 -5.27 -8.80
C ILE A 15 -1.13 -4.66 -9.93
N GLY A 16 -0.13 -3.83 -9.58
CA GLY A 16 0.61 -2.98 -10.52
C GLY A 16 1.25 -3.70 -11.72
N ASN A 17 1.56 -4.99 -11.59
CA ASN A 17 2.10 -5.83 -12.66
C ASN A 17 1.02 -6.57 -13.50
N GLY A 18 -0.25 -6.18 -13.37
CA GLY A 18 -1.38 -6.81 -14.07
C GLY A 18 -1.86 -8.14 -13.49
N SER A 19 -1.18 -8.69 -12.48
CA SER A 19 -1.60 -9.94 -11.84
C SER A 19 -2.86 -9.75 -11.01
N LEU A 20 -3.67 -10.81 -10.91
CA LEU A 20 -4.84 -10.86 -10.05
C LEU A 20 -4.53 -11.60 -8.76
N ILE A 21 -4.90 -11.02 -7.62
CA ILE A 21 -4.80 -11.66 -6.31
C ILE A 21 -6.18 -11.72 -5.64
N PRO A 22 -6.58 -12.87 -5.07
CA PRO A 22 -7.84 -12.96 -4.35
C PRO A 22 -7.73 -12.27 -3.00
N ALA A 23 -8.68 -11.40 -2.70
CA ALA A 23 -8.97 -10.95 -1.35
C ALA A 23 -9.74 -12.03 -0.61
N ILE A 24 -9.29 -12.36 0.60
CA ILE A 24 -9.96 -13.37 1.44
C ILE A 24 -11.06 -12.76 2.31
N ALA A 25 -11.05 -11.43 2.49
CA ALA A 25 -12.09 -10.67 3.17
C ALA A 25 -12.02 -9.20 2.74
N SER A 26 -13.12 -8.47 2.93
CA SER A 26 -13.16 -7.02 2.82
C SER A 26 -13.98 -6.40 3.95
N GLY A 27 -13.70 -5.14 4.29
CA GLY A 27 -14.48 -4.43 5.30
C GLY A 27 -14.04 -2.99 5.51
N ASN A 28 -14.69 -2.36 6.49
CA ASN A 28 -14.33 -1.03 6.96
C ASN A 28 -13.75 -1.16 8.37
N SER A 29 -12.79 -0.30 8.69
CA SER A 29 -12.18 -0.27 10.02
C SER A 29 -11.83 1.15 10.42
N THR A 30 -11.71 1.36 11.73
CA THR A 30 -11.12 2.58 12.29
C THR A 30 -9.88 2.19 13.08
N ILE A 31 -8.87 3.07 13.03
CA ILE A 31 -7.67 2.97 13.86
C ILE A 31 -7.62 4.23 14.71
N SER A 32 -7.57 4.07 16.03
CA SER A 32 -7.37 5.18 16.94
C SER A 32 -5.90 5.60 16.95
N SER A 33 -5.64 6.89 16.73
CA SER A 33 -4.35 7.51 17.03
C SER A 33 -4.48 8.41 18.26
N LEU A 34 -3.37 8.92 18.77
CA LEU A 34 -3.35 9.90 19.87
C LEU A 34 -4.08 11.21 19.52
N SER A 35 -4.22 11.55 18.23
CA SER A 35 -4.76 12.83 17.78
C SER A 35 -6.13 12.74 17.10
N ARG A 36 -6.43 11.64 16.41
CA ARG A 36 -7.73 11.44 15.74
C ARG A 36 -7.98 9.98 15.36
N LEU A 37 -9.22 9.70 14.98
CA LEU A 37 -9.58 8.45 14.30
C LEU A 37 -9.11 8.48 12.84
N LEU A 38 -8.50 7.38 12.40
CA LEU A 38 -8.16 7.12 11.00
C LEU A 38 -9.20 6.15 10.44
N HIS A 39 -9.96 6.60 9.45
CA HIS A 39 -10.99 5.80 8.81
C HIS A 39 -10.43 5.04 7.61
N LEU A 40 -10.57 3.72 7.63
CA LEU A 40 -10.20 2.85 6.53
C LEU A 40 -11.48 2.31 5.90
N LYS A 41 -11.75 2.71 4.66
CA LYS A 41 -12.90 2.24 3.87
C LYS A 41 -12.42 1.25 2.81
N ASN A 42 -13.20 0.22 2.54
CA ASN A 42 -12.91 -0.79 1.51
C ASN A 42 -11.54 -1.46 1.69
N VAL A 43 -11.22 -1.85 2.92
CA VAL A 43 -10.00 -2.60 3.26
C VAL A 43 -10.14 -4.02 2.74
N PHE A 44 -9.17 -4.49 1.96
CA PHE A 44 -9.10 -5.87 1.50
C PHE A 44 -7.99 -6.63 2.22
N LEU A 45 -8.31 -7.79 2.78
CA LEU A 45 -7.32 -8.70 3.33
C LEU A 45 -6.76 -9.58 2.22
N CYS A 46 -5.50 -9.36 1.85
CA CYS A 46 -4.84 -10.10 0.77
C CYS A 46 -3.47 -10.64 1.24
N PRO A 47 -3.40 -11.89 1.73
CA PRO A 47 -2.16 -12.47 2.27
C PRO A 47 -0.99 -12.43 1.27
N LYS A 48 -1.28 -12.54 -0.03
CA LYS A 48 -0.26 -12.47 -1.10
C LYS A 48 0.45 -11.10 -1.17
N ILE A 49 -0.16 -10.01 -0.67
CA ILE A 49 0.49 -8.69 -0.60
C ILE A 49 1.58 -8.65 0.47
N LEU A 50 1.51 -9.51 1.50
CA LEU A 50 2.49 -9.49 2.60
C LEU A 50 3.92 -9.69 2.09
N LYS A 51 4.12 -10.52 1.06
CA LYS A 51 5.43 -10.71 0.43
C LYS A 51 5.99 -9.41 -0.16
N ASN A 52 5.14 -8.55 -0.72
CA ASN A 52 5.56 -7.25 -1.24
C ASN A 52 5.99 -6.31 -0.12
N LEU A 53 5.37 -6.38 1.06
CA LEU A 53 5.80 -5.59 2.22
C LEU A 53 7.16 -6.03 2.76
N ILE A 54 7.50 -7.31 2.65
CA ILE A 54 8.84 -7.81 2.97
C ILE A 54 9.87 -7.19 2.03
N TYR A 55 9.62 -7.19 0.71
CA TYR A 55 10.52 -6.56 -0.25
C TYR A 55 10.64 -5.05 -0.05
N VAL A 56 9.54 -4.35 0.26
CA VAL A 56 9.59 -2.92 0.61
C VAL A 56 10.46 -2.71 1.85
N ARG A 57 10.32 -3.54 2.89
CA ARG A 57 11.15 -3.45 4.10
C ARG A 57 12.63 -3.70 3.78
N GLN A 58 12.95 -4.70 2.98
CA GLN A 58 14.32 -4.96 2.55
C GLN A 58 14.87 -3.77 1.77
N PHE A 59 14.12 -3.26 0.78
CA PHE A 59 14.51 -2.09 0.00
C PHE A 59 14.84 -0.88 0.87
N ILE A 60 13.96 -0.50 1.81
CA ILE A 60 14.20 0.67 2.67
C ILE A 60 15.38 0.46 3.61
N THR A 61 15.58 -0.76 4.13
CA THR A 61 16.72 -1.09 5.00
C THR A 61 18.03 -1.09 4.23
N ASN A 62 18.07 -1.68 3.03
CA ASN A 62 19.30 -1.79 2.25
C ASN A 62 19.76 -0.46 1.67
N ASN A 63 18.84 0.48 1.43
CA ASN A 63 19.15 1.77 0.81
C ASN A 63 19.13 2.94 1.79
N SER A 64 19.01 2.70 3.10
CA SER A 64 18.92 3.74 4.14
C SER A 64 17.93 4.84 3.76
N CYS A 65 16.72 4.45 3.35
CA CYS A 65 15.70 5.35 2.83
C CYS A 65 14.35 5.13 3.51
N SER A 66 13.40 6.04 3.28
CA SER A 66 12.01 5.91 3.70
C SER A 66 11.08 6.12 2.52
N VAL A 67 9.91 5.45 2.52
CA VAL A 67 8.85 5.67 1.53
C VAL A 67 7.66 6.31 2.22
N GLU A 68 7.25 7.48 1.75
CA GLU A 68 6.06 8.20 2.22
C GLU A 68 4.99 8.17 1.13
N PHE A 69 3.78 7.72 1.47
CA PHE A 69 2.63 7.69 0.57
C PHE A 69 1.74 8.91 0.82
N ASP A 70 1.31 9.56 -0.27
CA ASP A 70 0.41 10.72 -0.24
C ASP A 70 -0.68 10.60 -1.33
N PRO A 71 -1.72 11.45 -1.34
CA PRO A 71 -2.79 11.36 -2.34
C PRO A 71 -2.36 11.46 -3.81
N LEU A 72 -1.15 11.96 -4.08
CA LEU A 72 -0.61 12.11 -5.43
C LEU A 72 0.33 10.97 -5.83
N GLY A 73 0.69 10.07 -4.90
CA GLY A 73 1.68 9.03 -5.17
C GLY A 73 2.51 8.62 -3.96
N PHE A 74 3.80 8.42 -4.19
CA PHE A 74 4.76 8.21 -3.11
C PHE A 74 6.10 8.89 -3.37
N LEU A 75 6.81 9.18 -2.29
CA LEU A 75 8.12 9.81 -2.28
C LEU A 75 9.10 8.90 -1.53
N VAL A 76 10.22 8.58 -2.18
CA VAL A 76 11.38 7.96 -1.53
C VAL A 76 12.27 9.09 -1.05
N LYS A 77 12.64 9.06 0.23
CA LYS A 77 13.56 10.03 0.84
C LYS A 77 14.77 9.32 1.42
N ASP A 78 15.91 9.98 1.37
CA ASP A 78 17.06 9.58 2.16
C ASP A 78 16.71 9.65 3.66
N LEU A 79 17.05 8.61 4.41
CA LEU A 79 16.60 8.48 5.80
C LEU A 79 17.28 9.49 6.72
N HIS A 80 18.52 9.88 6.42
CA HIS A 80 19.31 10.78 7.26
C HIS A 80 18.98 12.25 6.98
N THR A 81 19.11 12.67 5.73
CA THR A 81 18.94 14.05 5.28
C THR A 81 17.48 14.44 5.06
N LYS A 82 16.58 13.45 4.95
CA LYS A 82 15.18 13.62 4.53
C LYS A 82 15.02 14.18 3.12
N ALA A 83 16.11 14.25 2.34
CA ALA A 83 16.07 14.75 0.98
C ALA A 83 15.27 13.81 0.07
N PRO A 84 14.45 14.34 -0.86
CA PRO A 84 13.73 13.52 -1.82
C PRO A 84 14.69 12.89 -2.82
N LEU A 85 14.61 11.57 -2.96
CA LEU A 85 15.38 10.79 -3.93
C LEU A 85 14.56 10.49 -5.18
N ILE A 86 13.30 10.05 -5.00
CA ILE A 86 12.42 9.65 -6.09
C ILE A 86 10.99 10.09 -5.78
N ARG A 87 10.34 10.77 -6.73
CA ARG A 87 8.90 11.04 -6.70
C ARG A 87 8.20 10.20 -7.76
N CYS A 88 7.27 9.37 -7.32
CA CYS A 88 6.37 8.65 -8.22
C CYS A 88 4.97 9.24 -8.08
N TYR A 89 4.45 9.78 -9.19
CA TYR A 89 3.08 10.27 -9.25
C TYR A 89 2.14 9.13 -9.68
N SER A 90 0.98 9.06 -9.05
CA SER A 90 -0.10 8.17 -9.42
C SER A 90 -1.40 8.97 -9.55
N THR A 91 -2.02 8.91 -10.71
CA THR A 91 -3.34 9.51 -10.96
C THR A 91 -4.49 8.53 -10.69
N GLY A 92 -4.18 7.26 -10.44
CA GLY A 92 -5.15 6.21 -10.17
C GLY A 92 -5.08 5.67 -8.73
N PRO A 93 -6.02 4.79 -8.35
CA PRO A 93 -6.11 4.22 -7.00
C PRO A 93 -4.92 3.30 -6.63
N ILE A 94 -4.04 3.01 -7.59
CA ILE A 94 -2.88 2.13 -7.42
C ILE A 94 -1.64 2.96 -7.64
N TYR A 95 -0.77 3.04 -6.62
CA TYR A 95 0.55 3.61 -6.72
C TYR A 95 1.39 2.84 -7.75
N ARG A 96 1.45 3.37 -8.98
CA ARG A 96 2.34 2.85 -10.03
C ARG A 96 3.62 3.69 -10.02
N PRO A 97 4.81 3.07 -9.93
CA PRO A 97 6.03 3.75 -10.33
C PRO A 97 5.84 4.20 -11.78
N GLY A 98 5.99 5.49 -12.07
CA GLY A 98 5.83 6.01 -13.42
C GLY A 98 6.76 5.26 -14.38
N HIS A 99 6.21 4.72 -15.47
CA HIS A 99 7.02 4.14 -16.54
C HIS A 99 7.95 5.21 -17.11
N LYS A 100 9.23 5.13 -16.75
CA LYS A 100 10.33 5.65 -17.54
C LYS A 100 11.36 4.55 -17.68
N TYR A 101 10.99 3.48 -18.38
CA TYR A 101 11.78 2.71 -19.36
C TYR A 101 10.78 1.92 -20.21
#